data_AF-A0A835G0Y6-F1
#
_entry.id   AF-A0A835G0Y6-F1
#
_cell.length_a   1.000
_cell.length_b   1.000
_cell.length_c   1.000
_cell.angle_alpha   90.00
_cell.angle_beta   90.00
_cell.angle_gamma   90.00
#
_symmetry.space_group_name_H-M   'P 1'
#
loop_
_entity.id
_entity.type
_entity.pdbx_description
1 polymer ?
#
loop_
_entity_poly.entity_id
_entity_poly.type
_entity_poly.pdbx_seq_one_letter_code
_entity_poly.pdbx_strand_id
1 'polypeptide(L)'
;MDGMHYAFFPIMLENISRLGYENGFLPISLFANIAMAAATLAIAFKVKNKELKEISYSSAVSAFFGITEPALYGVILKYKRALYAVMIAGAIASSIMITLGVKMFSFLTPGILSLPVFLSPDGSTNNFILALIGIAISGLLAFFITLMAKIEVAPNLTKEKVETSAQITMEKNIPTILAPVSGTIRNLEQCSDSVFSEGLLGKGLVILPQENQLVAPFDGVVSALMPEKHAIGLTSKDGVELLIHIGIDTVAMNGAGFKTFVSIGDTVTSGQQLVTFDRQLIASQGYSTEIPIIVTNTAAYFEIVPLTKNEQVIAGDDLITIVN
;
A
#
# COMPACT_ATOMS: atom_id res chain seq x y z
N MET A 1 5.97 12.51 -6.50
CA MET A 1 7.33 12.18 -7.00
C MET A 1 7.78 11.00 -6.16
N ASP A 2 7.19 9.86 -6.48
CA ASP A 2 6.81 8.82 -5.52
C ASP A 2 7.68 7.60 -5.77
N GLY A 3 8.56 7.25 -4.82
CA GLY A 3 9.39 6.05 -4.96
C GLY A 3 10.78 6.23 -5.60
N MET A 4 11.28 7.45 -5.83
CA MET A 4 12.67 7.63 -6.31
C MET A 4 13.72 7.01 -5.37
N HIS A 5 13.38 6.80 -4.09
CA HIS A 5 14.26 6.12 -3.15
C HIS A 5 14.40 4.61 -3.45
N TYR A 6 13.46 3.99 -4.17
CA TYR A 6 13.56 2.61 -4.64
C TYR A 6 14.72 2.41 -5.62
N ALA A 7 15.20 3.48 -6.27
CA ALA A 7 16.38 3.42 -7.13
C ALA A 7 17.65 2.98 -6.38
N PHE A 8 17.68 3.11 -5.05
CA PHE A 8 18.82 2.68 -4.23
C PHE A 8 18.74 1.21 -3.78
N PHE A 9 17.60 0.52 -3.98
CA PHE A 9 17.39 -0.86 -3.50
C PHE A 9 18.42 -1.86 -4.04
N PRO A 10 18.78 -1.86 -5.35
CA PRO A 10 19.80 -2.77 -5.86
C PRO A 10 21.15 -2.61 -5.14
N ILE A 11 21.57 -1.37 -4.89
CA ILE A 11 22.84 -1.05 -4.21
C ILE A 11 22.78 -1.51 -2.75
N MET A 12 21.65 -1.31 -2.07
CA MET A 12 21.45 -1.77 -0.69
C MET A 12 21.52 -3.29 -0.58
N LEU A 13 20.84 -4.01 -1.49
CA LEU A 13 20.85 -5.47 -1.51
C LEU A 13 22.23 -6.01 -1.87
N GLU A 14 22.95 -5.37 -2.79
CA GLU A 14 24.34 -5.71 -3.11
C GLU A 14 25.26 -5.53 -1.89
N ASN A 15 25.15 -4.41 -1.16
CA ASN A 15 25.94 -4.17 0.04
C ASN A 15 25.69 -5.23 1.12
N ILE A 16 24.43 -5.59 1.37
CA ILE A 16 24.09 -6.66 2.32
C ILE A 16 24.65 -8.00 1.84
N SER A 17 24.51 -8.32 0.55
CA SER A 17 25.01 -9.58 -0.03
C SER A 17 26.54 -9.70 0.00
N ARG A 18 27.26 -8.61 -0.30
CA ARG A 18 28.73 -8.61 -0.41
C ARG A 18 29.45 -8.34 0.91
N LEU A 19 28.95 -7.41 1.72
CA LEU A 19 29.59 -6.95 2.96
C LEU A 19 28.94 -7.57 4.21
N GLY A 20 27.77 -8.20 4.07
CA GLY A 20 26.97 -8.69 5.19
C GLY A 20 26.22 -7.58 5.94
N TYR A 21 26.33 -6.32 5.49
CA TYR A 21 25.68 -5.16 6.09
C TYR A 21 25.50 -4.01 5.10
N GLU A 22 24.57 -3.12 5.40
CA GLU A 22 24.35 -1.83 4.75
C GLU A 22 24.70 -0.72 5.76
N ASN A 23 25.55 0.23 5.35
CA ASN A 23 26.03 1.34 6.20
C ASN A 23 25.83 2.69 5.52
N GLY A 24 24.76 2.83 4.75
CA GLY A 24 24.47 3.97 3.93
C GLY A 24 22.99 4.29 3.98
N PHE A 25 22.27 3.94 2.93
CA PHE A 25 20.91 4.39 2.71
C PHE A 25 19.94 3.95 3.81
N LEU A 26 19.99 2.69 4.27
CA LEU A 26 19.02 2.16 5.23
C LEU A 26 19.09 2.87 6.60
N PRO A 27 20.27 3.01 7.25
CA PRO A 27 20.37 3.81 8.47
C PRO A 27 20.00 5.29 8.27
N ILE A 28 20.40 5.90 7.14
CA ILE A 28 20.07 7.30 6.83
C ILE A 28 18.55 7.50 6.80
N SER A 29 17.83 6.60 6.13
CA SER A 29 16.38 6.65 6.03
C SER A 29 15.68 6.51 7.39
N LEU A 30 16.18 5.67 8.29
CA LEU A 30 15.63 5.56 9.64
C LEU A 30 15.70 6.92 10.38
N PHE A 31 16.87 7.55 10.39
CA PHE A 31 17.03 8.82 11.09
C PHE A 31 16.20 9.94 10.45
N ALA A 32 16.09 9.96 9.13
CA ALA A 32 15.21 10.90 8.43
C ALA A 32 13.72 10.70 8.79
N ASN A 33 13.26 9.46 8.90
CA ASN A 33 11.87 9.13 9.27
C ASN A 33 11.56 9.55 10.72
N ILE A 34 12.51 9.33 11.64
CA ILE A 34 12.37 9.79 13.03
C ILE A 34 12.38 11.33 13.12
N ALA A 35 13.23 12.01 12.34
CA ALA A 35 13.20 13.48 12.27
C ALA A 35 11.83 13.97 11.78
N MET A 36 11.25 13.30 10.78
CA MET A 36 9.93 13.64 10.25
C MET A 36 8.82 13.44 11.27
N ALA A 37 8.81 12.30 11.97
CA ALA A 37 7.85 12.02 13.04
C ALA A 37 7.94 13.08 14.15
N ALA A 38 9.15 13.42 14.58
CA ALA A 38 9.38 14.39 15.64
C ALA A 38 9.03 15.84 15.23
N ALA A 39 9.36 16.26 14.01
CA ALA A 39 8.96 17.57 13.50
C ALA A 39 7.43 17.68 13.37
N THR A 40 6.76 16.63 12.90
CA THR A 40 5.29 16.57 12.79
C THR A 40 4.64 16.66 14.18
N LEU A 41 5.21 15.99 15.18
CA LEU A 41 4.77 16.09 16.56
C LEU A 41 4.97 17.50 17.14
N ALA A 42 6.11 18.16 16.84
CA ALA A 42 6.34 19.54 17.24
C ALA A 42 5.32 20.52 16.65
N ILE A 43 4.87 20.28 15.42
CA ILE A 43 3.78 21.05 14.78
C ILE A 43 2.47 20.81 15.52
N ALA A 44 2.15 19.57 15.90
CA ALA A 44 0.96 19.25 16.69
C ALA A 44 0.89 20.05 18.01
N PHE A 45 2.03 20.28 18.67
CA PHE A 45 2.10 21.09 19.89
C PHE A 45 1.91 22.60 19.64
N LYS A 46 2.32 23.10 18.47
CA LYS A 46 2.24 24.54 18.14
C LYS A 46 0.92 24.96 17.51
N VAL A 47 0.26 24.06 16.78
CA VAL A 47 -0.97 24.39 16.07
C VAL A 47 -2.13 24.52 17.06
N LYS A 48 -2.92 25.58 16.90
CA LYS A 48 -4.09 25.86 17.75
C LYS A 48 -5.39 25.27 17.20
N ASN A 49 -5.46 25.01 15.89
CA ASN A 49 -6.63 24.35 15.28
C ASN A 49 -6.66 22.88 15.75
N LYS A 50 -7.79 22.46 16.35
CA LYS A 50 -7.99 21.10 16.89
C LYS A 50 -7.87 20.02 15.82
N GLU A 51 -8.43 20.25 14.65
CA GLU A 51 -8.40 19.33 13.51
C GLU A 51 -6.97 19.11 13.01
N LEU A 52 -6.23 20.19 12.74
CA LEU A 52 -4.84 20.09 12.27
C LEU A 52 -3.93 19.47 13.33
N LYS A 53 -4.25 19.68 14.60
CA LYS A 53 -3.56 19.08 15.73
C LYS A 53 -3.78 17.56 15.76
N GLU A 54 -5.00 17.08 15.61
CA GLU A 54 -5.33 15.65 15.52
C GLU A 54 -4.64 14.98 14.32
N ILE A 55 -4.73 15.60 13.14
CA ILE A 55 -4.05 15.13 11.92
C ILE A 55 -2.53 15.06 12.13
N SER A 56 -1.95 16.07 12.79
CA SER A 56 -0.50 16.08 13.05
C SER A 56 -0.10 15.01 14.06
N TYR A 57 -0.91 14.72 15.08
CA TYR A 57 -0.62 13.63 16.01
C TYR A 57 -0.69 12.26 15.33
N SER A 58 -1.77 11.97 14.61
CA SER A 58 -1.93 10.68 13.93
C SER A 58 -0.84 10.46 12.88
N SER A 59 -0.50 11.51 12.12
CA SER A 59 0.57 11.46 11.11
C SER A 59 1.96 11.29 11.74
N ALA A 60 2.21 11.90 12.90
CA ALA A 60 3.47 11.71 13.62
C ALA A 60 3.64 10.26 14.11
N VAL A 61 2.56 9.64 14.61
CA VAL A 61 2.58 8.22 15.01
C VAL A 61 2.82 7.33 13.79
N SER A 62 2.15 7.59 12.68
CA SER A 62 2.34 6.87 11.42
C SER A 62 3.81 6.91 10.95
N ALA A 63 4.41 8.10 10.94
CA ALA A 63 5.82 8.27 10.56
C ALA A 63 6.80 7.60 11.52
N PHE A 64 6.47 7.52 12.80
CA PHE A 64 7.29 6.80 13.79
C PHE A 64 7.37 5.29 13.50
N PHE A 65 6.31 4.71 12.95
CA PHE A 65 6.27 3.32 12.50
C PHE A 65 6.81 3.10 11.08
N GLY A 66 7.22 4.15 10.38
CA GLY A 66 7.83 4.08 9.04
C GLY A 66 6.90 4.41 7.88
N ILE A 67 5.62 4.76 8.15
CA ILE A 67 4.68 5.23 7.13
C ILE A 67 4.74 6.76 7.11
N THR A 68 5.43 7.33 6.13
CA THR A 68 5.86 8.75 6.19
C THR A 68 5.01 9.70 5.36
N GLU A 69 4.19 9.15 4.46
CA GLU A 69 3.35 9.89 3.52
C GLU A 69 2.36 10.83 4.23
N PRO A 70 1.63 10.39 5.29
CA PRO A 70 0.73 11.28 6.01
C PRO A 70 1.45 12.45 6.69
N ALA A 71 2.66 12.22 7.20
CA ALA A 71 3.45 13.26 7.86
C ALA A 71 4.06 14.24 6.85
N LEU A 72 4.68 13.73 5.79
CA LEU A 72 5.35 14.56 4.78
C LEU A 72 4.35 15.45 4.05
N TYR A 73 3.32 14.85 3.45
CA TYR A 73 2.36 15.55 2.60
C TYR A 73 1.25 16.22 3.43
N GLY A 74 0.75 15.52 4.45
CA GLY A 74 -0.34 16.02 5.28
C GLY A 74 0.04 17.20 6.17
N VAL A 75 1.32 17.31 6.55
CA VAL A 75 1.77 18.29 7.55
C VAL A 75 3.05 19.03 7.12
N ILE A 76 4.17 18.34 6.92
CA ILE A 76 5.50 18.97 6.82
C ILE A 76 5.62 19.89 5.60
N LEU A 77 5.15 19.50 4.42
CA LEU A 77 5.22 20.32 3.22
C LEU A 77 4.39 21.61 3.30
N LYS A 78 3.35 21.64 4.13
CA LYS A 78 2.55 22.86 4.38
C LYS A 78 3.38 23.93 5.08
N TYR A 79 4.45 23.54 5.76
CA TYR A 79 5.31 24.40 6.55
C TYR A 79 6.77 24.28 6.09
N LYS A 80 7.19 25.13 5.13
CA LYS A 80 8.54 25.12 4.56
C LYS A 80 9.67 25.08 5.60
N ARG A 81 9.51 25.79 6.72
CA ARG A 81 10.52 25.80 7.79
C ARG A 81 10.60 24.46 8.55
N ALA A 82 9.50 23.74 8.66
CA ALA A 82 9.50 22.39 9.22
C ALA A 82 10.15 21.40 8.25
N LEU A 83 9.93 21.54 6.94
CA LEU A 83 10.65 20.74 5.93
C LEU A 83 12.18 20.92 6.06
N TYR A 84 12.65 22.16 6.15
CA TYR A 84 14.08 22.42 6.39
C TYR A 84 14.56 21.86 7.72
N ALA A 85 13.75 21.93 8.78
CA ALA A 85 14.10 21.34 10.07
C ALA A 85 14.32 19.82 9.98
N VAL A 86 13.43 19.10 9.28
CA VAL A 86 13.56 17.65 9.04
C VAL A 86 14.83 17.35 8.25
N MET A 87 15.08 18.08 7.15
CA MET A 87 16.26 17.87 6.31
C MET A 87 17.57 18.11 7.07
N ILE A 88 17.65 19.19 7.85
CA ILE A 88 18.84 19.54 8.63
C ILE A 88 19.06 18.50 9.74
N ALA A 89 18.02 18.15 10.49
CA ALA A 89 18.13 17.20 11.58
C ALA A 89 18.50 15.80 11.08
N GLY A 90 17.84 15.33 10.02
CA GLY A 90 18.13 14.06 9.38
C GLY A 90 19.55 14.00 8.84
N ALA A 91 20.03 15.06 8.17
CA ALA A 91 21.40 15.12 7.64
C ALA A 91 22.45 15.10 8.75
N ILE A 92 22.25 15.87 9.84
CA ILE A 92 23.19 15.91 10.98
C ILE A 92 23.23 14.54 11.68
N ALA A 93 22.07 14.01 12.06
CA ALA A 93 21.99 12.73 12.76
C ALA A 93 22.60 11.60 11.90
N SER A 94 22.24 11.55 10.63
CA SER A 94 22.75 10.55 9.70
C SER A 94 24.27 10.67 9.50
N SER A 95 24.80 11.88 9.31
CA SER A 95 26.24 12.09 9.13
C SER A 95 27.04 11.61 10.35
N ILE A 96 26.56 11.93 11.56
CA ILE A 96 27.22 11.48 12.80
C ILE A 96 27.13 9.95 12.92
N MET A 97 25.96 9.35 12.67
CA MET A 97 25.79 7.90 12.85
C MET A 97 26.57 7.08 11.80
N ILE A 98 26.61 7.54 10.56
CA ILE A 98 27.36 6.87 9.48
C ILE A 98 28.87 6.99 9.71
N THR A 99 29.36 8.15 10.18
CA THR A 99 30.79 8.31 10.53
C THR A 99 31.21 7.47 11.74
N LEU A 100 30.29 7.26 12.70
CA LEU A 100 30.49 6.32 13.81
C LEU A 100 30.35 4.84 13.40
N GLY A 101 30.04 4.57 12.13
CA GLY A 101 30.04 3.22 11.56
C GLY A 101 28.79 2.40 11.86
N VAL A 102 27.63 3.05 12.03
CA VAL A 102 26.34 2.35 12.18
C VAL A 102 26.03 1.48 10.97
N LYS A 103 25.58 0.25 11.24
CA LYS A 103 25.28 -0.78 10.23
C LYS A 103 23.90 -1.39 10.45
N MET A 104 23.23 -1.73 9.35
CA MET A 104 22.07 -2.64 9.31
C MET A 104 22.46 -3.96 8.65
N PHE A 105 22.06 -5.09 9.22
CA PHE A 105 22.47 -6.43 8.76
C PHE A 105 21.44 -7.15 7.90
N SER A 106 20.25 -6.56 7.74
CA SER A 106 19.17 -7.09 6.91
C SER A 106 18.42 -5.93 6.25
N PHE A 107 17.66 -6.25 5.22
CA PHE A 107 16.78 -5.29 4.59
C PHE A 107 15.44 -5.25 5.34
N LEU A 108 15.06 -4.08 5.85
CA LEU A 108 13.75 -3.85 6.43
C LEU A 108 13.34 -2.39 6.21
N THR A 109 12.04 -2.16 6.07
CA THR A 109 11.49 -0.82 5.93
C THR A 109 11.91 0.07 7.12
N PRO A 110 12.47 1.27 6.88
CA PRO A 110 12.99 2.12 7.96
C PRO A 110 11.88 2.68 8.85
N GLY A 111 11.87 2.26 10.12
CA GLY A 111 10.94 2.71 11.16
C GLY A 111 11.38 2.19 12.52
N ILE A 112 10.69 2.52 13.61
CA ILE A 112 11.11 2.04 14.94
C ILE A 112 11.19 0.50 15.02
N LEU A 113 10.39 -0.20 14.22
CA LEU A 113 10.36 -1.66 14.15
C LEU A 113 11.60 -2.26 13.45
N SER A 114 12.43 -1.45 12.79
CA SER A 114 13.68 -1.90 12.17
C SER A 114 14.87 -1.95 13.13
N LEU A 115 14.69 -1.54 14.39
CA LEU A 115 15.72 -1.59 15.44
C LEU A 115 16.40 -2.96 15.61
N PRO A 116 15.70 -4.11 15.58
CA PRO A 116 16.35 -5.42 15.72
C PRO A 116 17.41 -5.70 14.64
N VAL A 117 17.30 -5.06 13.47
CA VAL A 117 18.22 -5.26 12.34
C VAL A 117 19.58 -4.57 12.55
N PHE A 118 19.69 -3.72 13.57
CA PHE A 118 20.96 -3.13 14.01
C PHE A 118 21.71 -4.01 15.01
N LEU A 119 21.15 -5.14 15.44
CA LEU A 119 21.89 -6.10 16.25
C LEU A 119 22.92 -6.81 15.39
N SER A 120 24.17 -6.70 15.80
CA SER A 120 25.27 -7.33 15.09
C SER A 120 25.19 -8.86 15.23
N PRO A 121 25.42 -9.65 14.16
CA PRO A 121 25.44 -11.11 14.21
C PRO A 121 26.51 -11.71 15.15
N ASP A 122 27.52 -10.91 15.52
CA ASP A 122 28.59 -11.26 16.46
C ASP A 122 28.17 -11.15 17.95
N GLY A 123 26.94 -10.72 18.23
CA GLY A 123 26.41 -10.51 19.58
C GLY A 123 26.77 -9.14 20.19
N SER A 124 27.42 -8.25 19.44
CA SER A 124 27.74 -6.89 19.90
C SER A 124 26.52 -5.96 19.81
N THR A 125 26.20 -5.29 20.92
CA THR A 125 25.07 -4.34 21.01
C THR A 125 25.45 -2.92 20.56
N ASN A 126 26.70 -2.70 20.12
CA ASN A 126 27.22 -1.36 19.80
C ASN A 126 26.41 -0.67 18.70
N ASN A 127 26.10 -1.37 17.60
CA ASN A 127 25.27 -0.82 16.51
C ASN A 127 23.86 -0.46 16.97
N PHE A 128 23.25 -1.31 17.79
CA PHE A 128 21.93 -1.08 18.36
C PHE A 128 21.91 0.14 19.29
N ILE A 129 22.92 0.31 20.15
CA ILE A 129 23.05 1.48 21.03
C ILE A 129 23.26 2.75 20.20
N LEU A 130 24.14 2.70 19.20
CA LEU A 130 24.35 3.85 18.29
C LEU A 130 23.07 4.20 17.52
N ALA A 131 22.28 3.21 17.07
CA ALA A 131 21.00 3.45 16.43
C ALA A 131 20.02 4.18 17.38
N LEU A 132 19.92 3.76 18.65
CA LEU A 132 19.09 4.45 19.65
C LEU A 132 19.55 5.90 19.91
N ILE A 133 20.87 6.12 19.98
CA ILE A 133 21.44 7.46 20.11
C ILE A 133 21.11 8.31 18.88
N GLY A 134 21.24 7.74 17.68
CA GLY A 134 20.90 8.40 16.42
C GLY A 134 19.43 8.79 16.32
N ILE A 135 18.53 7.90 16.74
CA ILE A 135 17.08 8.17 16.87
C ILE A 135 16.86 9.34 17.83
N ALA A 136 17.49 9.32 19.00
CA ALA A 136 17.35 10.38 19.98
C ALA A 136 17.86 11.73 19.46
N ILE A 137 19.05 11.76 18.83
CA ILE A 137 19.62 12.97 18.23
C ILE A 137 18.71 13.50 17.12
N SER A 138 18.31 12.64 16.19
CA SER A 138 17.46 13.03 15.06
C SER A 138 16.12 13.58 15.51
N GLY A 139 15.46 12.86 16.44
CA GLY A 139 14.16 13.24 16.99
C GLY A 139 14.22 14.55 17.77
N LEU A 140 15.16 14.67 18.71
CA LEU A 140 15.29 15.90 19.52
C LEU A 140 15.64 17.10 18.67
N LEU A 141 16.59 16.96 17.75
CA LEU A 141 17.04 18.04 16.89
C LEU A 141 15.89 18.52 15.98
N ALA A 142 15.17 17.60 15.34
CA ALA A 142 14.02 17.94 14.50
C ALA A 142 12.88 18.57 15.32
N PHE A 143 12.59 18.03 16.50
CA PHE A 143 11.54 18.54 17.40
C PHE A 143 11.85 19.98 17.84
N PHE A 144 13.04 20.24 18.37
CA PHE A 144 13.41 21.57 18.87
C PHE A 144 13.59 22.60 17.76
N ILE A 145 14.21 22.25 16.63
CA ILE A 145 14.32 23.19 15.49
C ILE A 145 12.91 23.57 15.00
N THR A 146 12.00 22.60 14.91
CA THR A 146 10.61 22.86 14.51
C THR A 146 9.84 23.68 15.55
N LEU A 147 10.10 23.47 16.85
CA LEU A 147 9.58 24.30 17.94
C LEU A 147 10.17 25.71 17.98
N MET A 148 11.34 25.95 17.40
CA MET A 148 11.90 27.31 17.28
C MET A 148 11.49 28.00 15.98
N ALA A 149 11.20 27.23 14.92
CA ALA A 149 10.79 27.77 13.63
C ALA A 149 9.42 28.46 13.68
N LYS A 150 9.26 29.62 13.02
CA LYS A 150 7.90 30.18 12.84
C LYS A 150 7.11 29.28 11.90
N ILE A 151 6.00 28.77 12.39
CA ILE A 151 5.07 27.95 11.61
C ILE A 151 4.19 28.90 10.81
N GLU A 152 4.68 29.31 9.66
CA GLU A 152 3.93 30.09 8.66
C GLU A 152 3.48 29.10 7.57
N VAL A 153 2.17 29.06 7.32
CA VAL A 153 1.60 28.26 6.22
C VAL A 153 2.14 28.82 4.91
N ALA A 154 2.65 27.96 4.04
CA ALA A 154 3.21 28.39 2.77
C ALA A 154 2.12 29.06 1.89
N PRO A 155 2.36 30.29 1.35
CA PRO A 155 1.34 31.09 0.66
C PRO A 155 0.82 30.53 -0.67
N ASN A 156 1.44 29.47 -1.21
CA ASN A 156 1.02 28.81 -2.45
C ASN A 156 0.24 27.49 -2.23
N LEU A 157 -0.06 27.11 -0.98
CA LEU A 157 -0.86 25.92 -0.64
C LEU A 157 -2.22 26.28 -0.01
N THR A 158 -2.55 27.57 0.06
CA THR A 158 -3.78 28.12 0.67
C THR A 158 -5.06 27.92 -0.15
N LYS A 159 -4.98 27.32 -1.35
CA LYS A 159 -6.17 26.92 -2.14
C LYS A 159 -6.62 25.49 -1.91
N GLU A 160 -5.85 24.67 -1.21
CA GLU A 160 -6.33 23.37 -0.75
C GLU A 160 -6.97 23.55 0.62
N LYS A 161 -8.30 23.46 0.59
CA LYS A 161 -9.17 23.40 1.75
C LYS A 161 -8.58 22.38 2.73
N VAL A 162 -8.23 22.87 3.91
CA VAL A 162 -7.93 22.03 5.07
C VAL A 162 -9.23 21.28 5.37
N GLU A 163 -9.29 20.03 4.94
CA GLU A 163 -10.36 19.11 5.32
C GLU A 163 -9.88 18.21 6.45
N THR A 164 -10.76 18.18 7.45
CA THR A 164 -10.66 17.42 8.69
C THR A 164 -10.90 15.99 8.34
N SER A 165 -9.99 15.08 8.67
CA SER A 165 -10.41 13.70 8.83
C SER A 165 -9.51 12.90 9.79
N ALA A 166 -9.71 13.14 11.09
CA ALA A 166 -9.81 12.03 12.05
C ALA A 166 -11.17 11.36 11.85
N GLN A 167 -11.33 10.70 10.71
CA GLN A 167 -12.39 9.78 10.31
C GLN A 167 -11.95 9.26 8.95
N ILE A 168 -11.71 7.96 8.83
CA ILE A 168 -11.41 7.35 7.53
C ILE A 168 -12.70 7.43 6.71
N THR A 169 -12.89 8.56 6.02
CA THR A 169 -13.78 8.70 4.89
C THR A 169 -12.84 8.89 3.71
N MET A 170 -12.57 7.77 3.04
CA MET A 170 -11.84 7.71 1.78
C MET A 170 -12.61 8.51 0.73
N GLU A 171 -12.06 9.62 0.26
CA GLU A 171 -12.29 10.17 -1.08
C GLU A 171 -11.12 11.16 -1.33
N LYS A 172 -10.30 11.07 -2.38
CA LYS A 172 -10.55 10.57 -3.74
C LYS A 172 -9.20 10.23 -4.41
N ASN A 173 -9.16 9.10 -5.14
CA ASN A 173 -8.07 8.52 -5.93
C ASN A 173 -7.07 7.57 -5.25
N ILE A 174 -7.50 6.77 -4.28
CA ILE A 174 -6.88 5.45 -4.11
C ILE A 174 -7.73 4.49 -4.93
N PRO A 175 -7.20 3.83 -5.98
CA PRO A 175 -7.98 2.92 -6.80
C PRO A 175 -8.54 1.78 -5.94
N THR A 176 -9.86 1.71 -5.83
CA THR A 176 -10.57 0.64 -5.13
C THR A 176 -11.23 -0.26 -6.16
N ILE A 177 -11.04 -1.56 -5.98
CA ILE A 177 -11.74 -2.60 -6.73
C ILE A 177 -12.95 -2.99 -5.89
N LEU A 178 -14.15 -2.86 -6.45
CA LEU A 178 -15.38 -3.32 -5.80
C LEU A 178 -15.57 -4.82 -6.00
N ALA A 179 -16.39 -5.44 -5.16
CA ALA A 179 -16.73 -6.85 -5.29
C ALA A 179 -17.56 -7.07 -6.58
N PRO A 180 -17.10 -7.91 -7.51
CA PRO A 180 -17.81 -8.16 -8.76
C PRO A 180 -18.97 -9.16 -8.59
N VAL A 181 -19.09 -9.81 -7.42
CA VAL A 181 -20.15 -10.78 -7.10
C VAL A 181 -20.35 -10.87 -5.59
N SER A 182 -21.59 -11.04 -5.15
CA SER A 182 -21.92 -11.30 -3.74
C SER A 182 -21.48 -12.70 -3.34
N GLY A 183 -20.87 -12.85 -2.17
CA GLY A 183 -20.40 -14.16 -1.72
C GLY A 183 -19.56 -14.17 -0.46
N THR A 184 -18.95 -15.32 -0.22
CA THR A 184 -17.99 -15.52 0.88
C THR A 184 -16.58 -15.34 0.35
N ILE A 185 -15.80 -14.46 0.98
CA ILE A 185 -14.43 -14.15 0.58
C ILE A 185 -13.47 -15.09 1.30
N ARG A 186 -12.43 -15.50 0.59
CA ARG A 186 -11.26 -16.15 1.15
C ARG A 186 -9.99 -15.52 0.58
N ASN A 187 -8.91 -15.73 1.31
CA ASN A 187 -7.57 -15.41 0.82
C ASN A 187 -7.26 -16.22 -0.43
N LEU A 188 -6.49 -15.64 -1.36
CA LEU A 188 -6.15 -16.32 -2.62
C LEU A 188 -5.38 -17.63 -2.36
N GLU A 189 -4.55 -17.68 -1.31
CA GLU A 189 -3.82 -18.87 -0.88
C GLU A 189 -4.72 -20.03 -0.45
N GLN A 190 -6.01 -19.78 -0.21
CA GLN A 190 -7.01 -20.81 0.10
C GLN A 190 -7.79 -21.28 -1.12
N CYS A 191 -7.48 -20.76 -2.32
CA CYS A 191 -8.06 -21.24 -3.56
C CYS A 191 -7.68 -22.70 -3.80
N SER A 192 -8.63 -23.48 -4.32
CA SER A 192 -8.44 -24.91 -4.60
C SER A 192 -7.44 -25.22 -5.72
N ASP A 193 -7.07 -24.22 -6.53
CA ASP A 193 -6.13 -24.34 -7.65
C ASP A 193 -4.76 -23.74 -7.30
N SER A 194 -3.69 -24.46 -7.62
CA SER A 194 -2.31 -24.06 -7.31
C SER A 194 -1.83 -22.86 -8.15
N VAL A 195 -2.28 -22.71 -9.39
CA VAL A 195 -1.89 -21.58 -10.25
C VAL A 195 -2.34 -20.25 -9.64
N PHE A 196 -3.51 -20.25 -9.01
CA PHE A 196 -4.03 -19.08 -8.31
C PHE A 196 -3.49 -18.97 -6.88
N SER A 197 -3.50 -20.04 -6.09
CA SER A 197 -3.10 -19.97 -4.67
C SER A 197 -1.60 -19.71 -4.45
N GLU A 198 -0.74 -20.05 -5.42
CA GLU A 198 0.68 -19.70 -5.38
C GLU A 198 0.95 -18.23 -5.77
N GLY A 199 -0.07 -17.50 -6.23
CA GLY A 199 0.05 -16.07 -6.59
C GLY A 199 0.90 -15.78 -7.83
N LEU A 200 1.14 -16.78 -8.69
CA LEU A 200 1.99 -16.67 -9.87
C LEU A 200 1.47 -15.63 -10.89
N LEU A 201 0.15 -15.46 -10.95
CA LEU A 201 -0.53 -14.51 -11.85
C LEU A 201 -0.75 -13.14 -11.20
N GLY A 202 -0.44 -12.99 -9.91
CA GLY A 202 -0.66 -11.78 -9.14
C GLY A 202 -1.28 -12.02 -7.77
N LYS A 203 -1.65 -10.93 -7.10
CA LYS A 203 -2.29 -10.92 -5.78
C LYS A 203 -3.76 -10.63 -5.93
N GLY A 204 -4.56 -11.12 -4.98
CA GLY A 204 -5.99 -10.93 -5.03
C GLY A 204 -6.71 -11.71 -3.96
N LEU A 205 -7.95 -12.08 -4.26
CA LEU A 205 -8.84 -12.83 -3.37
C LEU A 205 -9.59 -13.88 -4.19
N VAL A 206 -10.25 -14.81 -3.49
CA VAL A 206 -11.19 -15.74 -4.12
C VAL A 206 -12.56 -15.56 -3.46
N ILE A 207 -13.62 -15.51 -4.28
CA ILE A 207 -15.00 -15.42 -3.80
C ILE A 207 -15.72 -16.72 -4.10
N LEU A 208 -16.39 -17.27 -3.09
CA LEU A 208 -17.42 -18.29 -3.26
C LEU A 208 -18.75 -17.58 -3.50
N PRO A 209 -19.23 -17.54 -4.76
CA PRO A 209 -20.38 -16.73 -5.12
C PRO A 209 -21.66 -17.30 -4.48
N GLN A 210 -22.58 -16.41 -4.15
CA GLN A 210 -23.96 -16.75 -3.74
C GLN A 210 -24.97 -16.43 -4.84
N GLU A 211 -24.56 -15.63 -5.83
CA GLU A 211 -25.37 -15.21 -6.97
C GLU A 211 -24.78 -15.71 -8.29
N ASN A 212 -25.59 -15.64 -9.35
CA ASN A 212 -25.26 -16.12 -10.70
C ASN A 212 -24.86 -14.97 -11.66
N GLN A 213 -24.48 -13.82 -11.11
CA GLN A 213 -24.21 -12.60 -11.84
C GLN A 213 -22.85 -12.03 -11.45
N LEU A 214 -22.08 -11.65 -12.47
CA LEU A 214 -20.82 -10.93 -12.34
C LEU A 214 -21.01 -9.51 -12.88
N VAL A 215 -20.62 -8.52 -12.08
CA VAL A 215 -20.67 -7.09 -12.43
C VAL A 215 -19.28 -6.47 -12.49
N ALA A 216 -19.17 -5.32 -13.16
CA ALA A 216 -17.93 -4.58 -13.26
C ALA A 216 -17.52 -4.02 -11.89
N PRO A 217 -16.29 -4.28 -11.44
CA PRO A 217 -15.81 -3.81 -10.14
C PRO A 217 -15.35 -2.35 -10.14
N PHE A 218 -15.22 -1.74 -11.32
CA PHE A 218 -14.84 -0.34 -11.51
C PHE A 218 -15.18 0.11 -12.93
N ASP A 219 -15.05 1.42 -13.17
CA ASP A 219 -15.06 1.97 -14.52
C ASP A 219 -13.77 1.60 -15.28
N GLY A 220 -13.90 1.09 -16.50
CA GLY A 220 -12.75 0.63 -17.27
C GLY A 220 -13.08 0.14 -18.66
N VAL A 221 -12.18 -0.66 -19.21
CA VAL A 221 -12.32 -1.30 -20.53
C VAL A 221 -12.14 -2.80 -20.38
N VAL A 222 -12.91 -3.58 -21.15
CA VAL A 222 -12.72 -5.03 -21.27
C VAL A 222 -11.46 -5.29 -22.09
N SER A 223 -10.37 -5.66 -21.43
CA SER A 223 -9.06 -5.88 -22.05
C SER A 223 -8.90 -7.30 -22.59
N ALA A 224 -9.61 -8.27 -22.00
CA ALA A 224 -9.63 -9.65 -22.48
C ALA A 224 -10.98 -10.32 -22.20
N LEU A 225 -11.37 -11.25 -23.06
CA LEU A 225 -12.52 -12.12 -22.85
C LEU A 225 -12.19 -13.50 -23.44
N MET A 226 -12.23 -14.54 -22.62
CA MET A 226 -11.93 -15.89 -23.10
C MET A 226 -13.02 -16.41 -24.03
N PRO A 227 -12.70 -17.21 -25.07
CA PRO A 227 -13.69 -17.74 -26.01
C PRO A 227 -14.83 -18.52 -25.33
N GLU A 228 -14.50 -19.27 -24.28
CA GLU A 228 -15.44 -20.05 -23.46
C GLU A 228 -16.12 -19.19 -22.38
N LYS A 229 -15.86 -17.87 -22.34
CA LYS A 229 -16.59 -16.87 -21.54
C LYS A 229 -16.51 -17.03 -20.01
N HIS A 230 -15.65 -17.92 -19.53
CA HIS A 230 -15.46 -18.20 -18.10
C HIS A 230 -14.49 -17.22 -17.43
N ALA A 231 -13.69 -16.46 -18.18
CA ALA A 231 -12.78 -15.47 -17.61
C ALA A 231 -12.79 -14.16 -18.41
N ILE A 232 -12.65 -13.06 -17.67
CA ILE A 232 -12.66 -11.69 -18.19
C ILE A 232 -11.51 -10.88 -17.60
N GLY A 233 -10.80 -10.17 -18.47
CA GLY A 233 -9.79 -9.19 -18.11
C GLY A 233 -10.36 -7.78 -18.23
N LEU A 234 -10.14 -6.95 -17.22
CA LEU A 234 -10.57 -5.55 -17.17
C LEU A 234 -9.37 -4.67 -16.88
N THR A 235 -9.30 -3.51 -17.51
CA THR A 235 -8.31 -2.47 -17.20
C THR A 235 -9.04 -1.23 -16.73
N SER A 236 -8.74 -0.78 -15.50
CA SER A 236 -9.35 0.44 -14.94
C SER A 236 -8.80 1.70 -15.61
N LYS A 237 -9.51 2.82 -15.46
CA LYS A 237 -9.01 4.14 -15.90
C LYS A 237 -7.68 4.53 -15.26
N ASP A 238 -7.39 3.98 -14.09
CA ASP A 238 -6.17 4.22 -13.32
C ASP A 238 -5.06 3.19 -13.64
N GLY A 239 -5.28 2.31 -14.62
CA GLY A 239 -4.29 1.34 -15.10
C GLY A 239 -4.24 0.02 -14.34
N VAL A 240 -5.18 -0.24 -13.43
CA VAL A 240 -5.28 -1.54 -12.72
C VAL A 240 -5.75 -2.61 -13.68
N GLU A 241 -4.96 -3.66 -13.86
CA GLU A 241 -5.32 -4.82 -14.67
C GLU A 241 -5.87 -5.91 -13.75
N LEU A 242 -7.12 -6.29 -13.98
CA LEU A 242 -7.85 -7.25 -13.18
C LEU A 242 -8.28 -8.44 -14.03
N LEU A 243 -7.91 -9.64 -13.60
CA LEU A 243 -8.43 -10.90 -14.12
C LEU A 243 -9.48 -11.44 -13.16
N ILE A 244 -10.66 -11.74 -13.68
CA ILE A 244 -11.74 -12.43 -12.96
C ILE A 244 -11.97 -13.77 -13.66
N HIS A 245 -11.79 -14.88 -12.94
CA HIS A 245 -11.97 -16.23 -13.46
C HIS A 245 -13.16 -16.90 -12.76
N ILE A 246 -14.17 -17.35 -13.50
CA ILE A 246 -15.41 -17.90 -12.95
C ILE A 246 -15.32 -19.41 -12.86
N GLY A 247 -15.16 -19.94 -11.65
CA GLY A 247 -14.94 -21.36 -11.39
C GLY A 247 -13.52 -21.81 -11.66
N ILE A 248 -13.18 -23.05 -11.30
CA ILE A 248 -11.87 -23.68 -11.60
C ILE A 248 -12.07 -24.75 -12.67
N ASP A 249 -11.14 -24.82 -13.63
CA ASP A 249 -11.18 -25.72 -14.80
C ASP A 249 -12.41 -25.57 -15.70
N THR A 250 -13.17 -24.47 -15.56
CA THR A 250 -14.43 -24.22 -16.29
C THR A 250 -14.25 -23.96 -17.78
N VAL A 251 -13.01 -23.79 -18.26
CA VAL A 251 -12.69 -23.82 -19.70
C VAL A 251 -13.19 -25.12 -20.35
N ALA A 252 -13.14 -26.25 -19.63
CA ALA A 252 -13.60 -27.56 -20.11
C ALA A 252 -15.12 -27.62 -20.35
N MET A 253 -15.89 -26.65 -19.84
CA MET A 253 -17.33 -26.52 -20.08
C MET A 253 -17.65 -25.97 -21.48
N ASN A 254 -16.64 -25.54 -22.26
CA ASN A 254 -16.80 -25.04 -23.64
C ASN A 254 -17.88 -23.94 -23.77
N GLY A 255 -17.99 -23.06 -22.76
CA GLY A 255 -18.98 -21.98 -22.70
C GLY A 255 -20.37 -22.38 -22.23
N ALA A 256 -20.62 -23.65 -21.91
CA ALA A 256 -21.89 -24.07 -21.32
C ALA A 256 -22.09 -23.42 -19.94
N GLY A 257 -23.25 -22.82 -19.72
CA GLY A 257 -23.57 -22.15 -18.46
C GLY A 257 -23.06 -20.71 -18.36
N PHE A 258 -22.38 -20.16 -19.37
CA PHE A 258 -21.87 -18.78 -19.37
C PHE A 258 -22.54 -17.93 -20.46
N LYS A 259 -22.95 -16.72 -20.10
CA LYS A 259 -23.46 -15.72 -21.04
C LYS A 259 -22.84 -14.36 -20.73
N THR A 260 -22.17 -13.77 -21.72
CA THR A 260 -21.54 -12.45 -21.63
C THR A 260 -22.47 -11.39 -22.18
N PHE A 261 -22.31 -10.17 -21.67
CA PHE A 261 -23.04 -8.97 -22.09
C PHE A 261 -22.11 -7.88 -22.64
N VAL A 262 -20.81 -8.19 -22.73
CA VAL A 262 -19.75 -7.29 -23.18
C VAL A 262 -18.82 -8.02 -24.16
N SER A 263 -18.09 -7.24 -24.93
CA SER A 263 -17.06 -7.65 -25.89
C SER A 263 -15.72 -7.00 -25.56
N ILE A 264 -14.62 -7.56 -26.08
CA ILE A 264 -13.29 -6.97 -25.95
C ILE A 264 -13.29 -5.56 -26.54
N GLY A 265 -12.73 -4.60 -25.80
CA GLY A 265 -12.68 -3.19 -26.17
C GLY A 265 -13.88 -2.36 -25.70
N ASP A 266 -14.93 -2.98 -25.16
CA ASP A 266 -16.07 -2.26 -24.60
C ASP A 266 -15.67 -1.49 -23.34
N THR A 267 -16.13 -0.25 -23.22
CA THR A 267 -16.08 0.51 -21.97
C THR A 267 -17.17 0.02 -21.03
N VAL A 268 -16.84 -0.18 -19.77
CA VAL A 268 -17.77 -0.61 -18.72
C VAL A 268 -17.82 0.42 -17.59
N THR A 269 -18.99 0.60 -17.00
CA THR A 269 -19.17 1.37 -15.77
C THR A 269 -19.26 0.46 -14.58
N SER A 270 -18.78 0.90 -13.41
CA SER A 270 -18.91 0.15 -12.17
C SER A 270 -20.35 -0.32 -11.93
N GLY A 271 -20.52 -1.57 -11.50
CA GLY A 271 -21.81 -2.24 -11.30
C GLY A 271 -22.51 -2.73 -12.58
N GLN A 272 -21.97 -2.44 -13.77
CA GLN A 272 -22.52 -2.94 -15.02
C GLN A 272 -22.41 -4.47 -15.10
N GLN A 273 -23.48 -5.13 -15.54
CA GLN A 273 -23.49 -6.57 -15.74
C GLN A 273 -22.50 -6.99 -16.84
N LEU A 274 -21.60 -7.93 -16.51
CA LEU A 274 -20.58 -8.44 -17.43
C LEU A 274 -20.92 -9.84 -17.91
N VAL A 275 -21.18 -10.75 -16.98
CA VAL A 275 -21.39 -12.18 -17.24
C VAL A 275 -22.49 -12.71 -16.32
N THR A 276 -23.35 -13.58 -16.83
CA THR A 276 -24.16 -14.49 -16.00
C THR A 276 -23.64 -15.89 -16.15
N PHE A 277 -23.61 -16.62 -15.05
CA PHE A 277 -23.10 -17.98 -14.99
C PHE A 277 -24.03 -18.89 -14.19
N ASP A 278 -24.07 -20.18 -14.52
CA ASP A 278 -24.91 -21.16 -13.81
C ASP A 278 -24.08 -21.96 -12.80
N ARG A 279 -24.14 -21.56 -11.53
CA ARG A 279 -23.45 -22.24 -10.42
C ARG A 279 -23.89 -23.69 -10.24
N GLN A 280 -25.16 -23.98 -10.47
CA GLN A 280 -25.68 -25.35 -10.32
C GLN A 280 -25.14 -26.24 -11.42
N LEU A 281 -25.08 -25.73 -12.65
CA LEU A 281 -24.47 -26.46 -13.77
C LEU A 281 -22.98 -26.71 -13.53
N ILE A 282 -22.21 -25.68 -13.15
CA ILE A 282 -20.78 -25.78 -12.82
C ILE A 282 -20.54 -26.89 -11.77
N ALA A 283 -21.28 -26.82 -10.65
CA ALA A 283 -21.16 -27.81 -9.58
C ALA A 283 -21.61 -29.23 -10.02
N SER A 284 -22.67 -29.33 -10.83
CA SER A 284 -23.17 -30.63 -11.33
C SER A 284 -22.19 -31.33 -12.27
N GLN A 285 -21.32 -30.56 -12.93
CA GLN A 285 -20.25 -31.07 -13.79
C GLN A 285 -18.96 -31.36 -13.01
N GLY A 286 -18.96 -31.17 -11.69
CA GLY A 286 -17.83 -31.47 -10.81
C GLY A 286 -16.78 -30.37 -10.71
N TYR A 287 -17.04 -29.19 -11.26
CA TYR A 287 -16.11 -28.06 -11.20
C TYR A 287 -16.37 -27.18 -9.96
N SER A 288 -15.31 -26.55 -9.46
CA SER A 288 -15.43 -25.58 -8.37
C SER A 288 -16.10 -24.30 -8.86
N THR A 289 -16.95 -23.70 -8.03
CA THR A 289 -17.56 -22.38 -8.30
C THR A 289 -16.75 -21.22 -7.73
N GLU A 290 -15.56 -21.47 -7.17
CA GLU A 290 -14.67 -20.41 -6.69
C GLU A 290 -14.35 -19.41 -7.80
N ILE A 291 -14.36 -18.12 -7.48
CA ILE A 291 -14.09 -17.04 -8.43
C ILE A 291 -12.84 -16.29 -7.98
N PRO A 292 -11.65 -16.64 -8.50
CA PRO A 292 -10.44 -15.84 -8.32
C PRO A 292 -10.59 -14.45 -8.94
N ILE A 293 -10.20 -13.43 -8.17
CA ILE A 293 -10.15 -12.03 -8.56
C ILE A 293 -8.74 -11.54 -8.32
N ILE A 294 -7.99 -11.31 -9.41
CA ILE A 294 -6.54 -11.20 -9.38
C ILE A 294 -6.14 -9.90 -10.05
N VAL A 295 -5.36 -9.09 -9.34
CA VAL A 295 -4.65 -7.96 -9.94
C VAL A 295 -3.42 -8.51 -10.63
N THR A 296 -3.32 -8.41 -11.95
CA THR A 296 -2.24 -9.09 -12.71
C THR A 296 -0.96 -8.27 -12.75
N ASN A 297 -1.08 -6.94 -12.77
CA ASN A 297 0.05 -6.03 -12.78
C ASN A 297 0.51 -5.60 -11.38
N THR A 298 0.49 -6.54 -10.41
CA THR A 298 0.82 -6.26 -8.99
C THR A 298 2.15 -5.56 -8.74
N ALA A 299 3.15 -5.83 -9.56
CA ALA A 299 4.48 -5.23 -9.45
C ALA A 299 4.48 -3.71 -9.70
N ALA A 300 3.40 -3.15 -10.28
CA ALA A 300 3.23 -1.71 -10.47
C ALA A 300 2.79 -0.98 -9.19
N TYR A 301 2.46 -1.71 -8.11
CA TYR A 301 1.85 -1.17 -6.90
C TYR A 301 2.67 -1.51 -5.66
N PHE A 302 2.68 -0.59 -4.69
CA PHE A 302 3.34 -0.79 -3.40
C PHE A 302 2.64 -1.89 -2.59
N GLU A 303 1.32 -1.83 -2.49
CA GLU A 303 0.53 -2.81 -1.73
C GLU A 303 -0.85 -3.03 -2.34
N ILE A 304 -1.35 -4.25 -2.19
CA ILE A 304 -2.72 -4.64 -2.54
C ILE A 304 -3.35 -5.11 -1.25
N VAL A 305 -4.27 -4.29 -0.74
CA VAL A 305 -4.84 -4.46 0.61
C VAL A 305 -6.27 -4.95 0.48
N PRO A 306 -6.57 -6.20 0.87
CA PRO A 306 -7.94 -6.66 1.05
C PRO A 306 -8.67 -5.79 2.09
N LEU A 307 -9.84 -5.25 1.74
CA LEU A 307 -10.60 -4.34 2.61
C LEU A 307 -11.63 -5.02 3.52
N THR A 308 -11.59 -6.34 3.62
CA THR A 308 -12.71 -7.11 4.14
C THR A 308 -12.71 -7.16 5.67
N LYS A 309 -13.61 -6.40 6.28
CA LYS A 309 -13.90 -6.48 7.73
C LYS A 309 -14.66 -7.76 8.12
N ASN A 310 -15.33 -8.40 7.15
CA ASN A 310 -16.16 -9.61 7.32
C ASN A 310 -15.85 -10.63 6.20
N GLU A 311 -16.11 -11.91 6.46
CA GLU A 311 -15.96 -12.99 5.46
C GLU A 311 -17.04 -12.97 4.36
N GLN A 312 -18.02 -12.08 4.42
CA GLN A 312 -19.06 -11.92 3.39
C GLN A 312 -19.02 -10.53 2.76
N VAL A 313 -19.39 -10.49 1.48
CA VAL A 313 -19.43 -9.28 0.66
C VAL A 313 -20.65 -9.29 -0.24
N ILE A 314 -21.19 -8.10 -0.52
CA ILE A 314 -22.24 -7.89 -1.51
C ILE A 314 -21.59 -7.27 -2.76
N ALA A 315 -22.07 -7.62 -3.95
CA ALA A 315 -21.60 -7.02 -5.19
C ALA A 315 -21.67 -5.47 -5.10
N GLY A 316 -20.56 -4.81 -5.40
CA GLY A 316 -20.41 -3.35 -5.28
C GLY A 316 -19.81 -2.86 -3.96
N ASP A 317 -19.64 -3.71 -2.94
CA ASP A 317 -18.89 -3.35 -1.73
C ASP A 317 -17.38 -3.21 -2.04
N ASP A 318 -16.66 -2.44 -1.24
CA ASP A 318 -15.21 -2.33 -1.36
C ASP A 318 -14.52 -3.68 -1.09
N LEU A 319 -13.73 -4.16 -2.06
CA LEU A 319 -13.08 -5.47 -1.99
C LEU A 319 -11.57 -5.34 -1.75
N ILE A 320 -10.88 -4.59 -2.61
CA ILE A 320 -9.42 -4.43 -2.59
C ILE A 320 -9.07 -2.95 -2.78
N THR A 321 -8.14 -2.45 -1.98
CA THR A 321 -7.47 -1.16 -2.19
C THR A 321 -6.12 -1.36 -2.83
N ILE A 322 -5.82 -0.56 -3.86
CA ILE A 322 -4.51 -0.50 -4.49
C ILE A 322 -3.73 0.70 -3.94
N VAL A 323 -2.62 0.43 -3.29
CA VAL A 323 -1.69 1.43 -2.78
C VAL A 323 -0.56 1.59 -3.80
N ASN A 324 -0.44 2.78 -4.38
CA ASN A 324 0.60 3.14 -5.33
C ASN A 324 1.90 3.56 -4.63
#